data_AF-A0A1H9MB88-F1
#
_entry.id   AF-A0A1H9MB88-F1
#
_cell.length_a   1.000
_cell.length_b   1.000
_cell.length_c   1.000
_cell.angle_alpha   90.00
_cell.angle_beta   90.00
_cell.angle_gamma   90.00
#
_symmetry.space_group_name_H-M   'P 1'
#
loop_
_entity.id
_entity.type
_entity.pdbx_description
1 polymer ?
#
loop_
_entity_poly.entity_id
_entity_poly.type
_entity_poly.pdbx_seq_one_letter_code
_entity_poly.pdbx_strand_id
1 'polypeptide(L)'
;YHAEKDVDQRTKNDHRSWLGNDRHKIVEGKVYSEYRSDEHHLTQGDQFQQVNQNQHITIDQNLQLSVGQKSHLYAGQQIHQKAGQKIYITAGTEIVLKAGSGMVKLDPSGVTITGASIKLNSGGGGGSAAKASPTPPTPPVEAQSDVAGFVSEAKQPEPEWSPLPAFKYQDMAKSGETVVHECCSESGDSCPIHGNKGA
;
A
#
# COMPACT_ATOMS: atom_id res chain seq x y z
N TYR A 1 10.77 -0.81 -14.17
CA TYR A 1 10.74 0.49 -14.88
C TYR A 1 11.63 1.43 -14.09
N HIS A 2 12.44 2.24 -14.79
CA HIS A 2 13.11 3.40 -14.21
C HIS A 2 12.62 4.60 -15.01
N ALA A 3 12.22 5.67 -14.33
CA ALA A 3 11.74 6.88 -14.96
C ALA A 3 12.49 8.06 -14.34
N GLU A 4 12.90 9.00 -15.18
CA GLU A 4 13.64 10.20 -14.76
C GLU A 4 12.72 11.29 -14.20
N LYS A 5 11.45 11.31 -14.64
CA LYS A 5 10.42 12.29 -14.24
C LYS A 5 9.13 11.59 -13.83
N ASP A 6 8.14 11.59 -14.71
CA ASP A 6 6.79 11.13 -14.40
C ASP A 6 6.56 9.70 -14.90
N VAL A 7 5.73 8.96 -14.17
CA VAL A 7 5.19 7.67 -14.60
C VAL A 7 3.67 7.76 -14.55
N ASP A 8 3.06 7.74 -15.72
CA ASP A 8 1.62 7.63 -15.91
C ASP A 8 1.25 6.20 -16.28
N GLN A 9 0.43 5.55 -15.43
CA GLN A 9 -0.10 4.23 -15.74
C GLN A 9 -1.61 4.31 -15.91
N ARG A 10 -2.08 4.13 -17.15
CA ARG A 10 -3.51 4.12 -17.48
C ARG A 10 -3.97 2.73 -17.88
N THR A 11 -4.97 2.21 -17.17
CA THR A 11 -5.66 0.96 -17.53
C THR A 11 -7.09 1.27 -17.93
N LYS A 12 -7.51 0.90 -19.15
CA LYS A 12 -8.85 1.24 -19.68
C LYS A 12 -9.96 0.30 -19.21
N ASN A 13 -9.60 -0.87 -18.68
CA ASN A 13 -10.56 -1.89 -18.24
C ASN A 13 -10.16 -2.39 -16.84
N ASP A 14 -9.45 -3.51 -16.75
CA ASP A 14 -9.09 -4.14 -15.48
C ASP A 14 -7.59 -4.04 -15.21
N HIS A 15 -7.22 -3.56 -14.02
CA HIS A 15 -5.86 -3.69 -13.49
C HIS A 15 -5.84 -4.77 -12.41
N ARG A 16 -4.98 -5.77 -12.55
CA ARG A 16 -4.76 -6.83 -11.55
C ARG A 16 -3.27 -6.96 -11.30
N SER A 17 -2.89 -6.97 -10.03
CA SER A 17 -1.51 -7.18 -9.60
C SER A 17 -1.46 -8.27 -8.54
N TRP A 18 -0.61 -9.26 -8.73
CA TRP A 18 -0.27 -10.24 -7.70
C TRP A 18 1.18 -10.05 -7.29
N LEU A 19 1.42 -10.04 -5.98
CA LEU A 19 2.73 -9.93 -5.37
C LEU A 19 2.91 -11.18 -4.51
N GLY A 20 3.90 -12.00 -4.84
CA GLY A 20 4.12 -13.27 -4.14
C GLY A 20 4.80 -13.15 -2.78
N ASN A 21 5.33 -11.98 -2.47
CA ASN A 21 6.00 -11.67 -1.21
C ASN A 21 5.63 -10.23 -0.82
N ASP A 22 6.61 -9.39 -0.48
CA ASP A 22 6.36 -8.06 0.05
C ASP A 22 6.23 -6.96 -1.01
N ARG A 23 5.41 -5.95 -0.71
CA ARG A 23 5.37 -4.68 -1.43
C ARG A 23 5.82 -3.56 -0.51
N HIS A 24 6.98 -2.99 -0.80
CA HIS A 24 7.47 -1.77 -0.15
C HIS A 24 7.08 -0.56 -0.99
N LYS A 25 6.58 0.50 -0.36
CA LYS A 25 6.28 1.78 -1.01
C LYS A 25 6.75 2.90 -0.10
N ILE A 26 7.66 3.72 -0.60
CA ILE A 26 8.07 4.98 0.03
C ILE A 26 7.58 6.10 -0.88
N VAL A 27 6.93 7.09 -0.31
CA VAL A 27 6.50 8.30 -1.01
C VAL A 27 6.96 9.47 -0.17
N GLU A 28 7.89 10.26 -0.71
CA GLU A 28 8.38 11.48 -0.04
C GLU A 28 7.35 12.61 -0.12
N GLY A 29 6.57 12.63 -1.20
CA GLY A 29 5.48 13.56 -1.41
C GLY A 29 4.14 13.10 -0.83
N LYS A 30 3.07 13.62 -1.41
CA LYS A 30 1.70 13.31 -1.00
C LYS A 30 1.15 12.13 -1.79
N VAL A 31 0.21 11.41 -1.19
CA VAL A 31 -0.58 10.37 -1.86
C VAL A 31 -2.01 10.86 -1.97
N TYR A 32 -2.56 10.79 -3.18
CA TYR A 32 -3.95 11.12 -3.47
C TYR A 32 -4.61 9.88 -4.09
N SER A 33 -5.77 9.50 -3.56
CA SER A 33 -6.55 8.37 -4.03
C SER A 33 -8.02 8.77 -4.07
N GLU A 34 -8.69 8.47 -5.17
CA GLU A 34 -10.14 8.59 -5.31
C GLU A 34 -10.65 7.26 -5.84
N TYR A 35 -11.61 6.69 -5.12
CA TYR A 35 -12.36 5.52 -5.56
C TYR A 35 -13.77 5.99 -5.88
N ARG A 36 -14.15 5.91 -7.16
CA ARG A 36 -15.46 6.40 -7.65
C ARG A 36 -16.62 5.44 -7.36
N SER A 37 -16.32 4.31 -6.74
CA SER A 37 -17.25 3.26 -6.35
C SER A 37 -16.71 2.61 -5.07
N ASP A 38 -17.16 1.39 -4.78
CA ASP A 38 -16.80 0.66 -3.57
C ASP A 38 -15.30 0.36 -3.45
N GLU A 39 -14.76 0.60 -2.27
CA GLU A 39 -13.44 0.11 -1.85
C GLU A 39 -13.64 -1.11 -0.93
N HIS A 40 -13.08 -2.24 -1.32
CA HIS A 40 -13.01 -3.43 -0.48
C HIS A 40 -11.58 -3.61 0.02
N HIS A 41 -11.41 -3.68 1.34
CA HIS A 41 -10.12 -3.86 1.97
C HIS A 41 -10.17 -4.98 3.01
N LEU A 42 -9.40 -6.04 2.77
CA LEU A 42 -9.26 -7.17 3.69
C LEU A 42 -7.79 -7.31 4.08
N THR A 43 -7.52 -7.15 5.37
CA THR A 43 -6.22 -7.47 5.97
C THR A 43 -6.43 -8.66 6.90
N GLN A 44 -5.72 -9.77 6.64
CA GLN A 44 -5.82 -10.99 7.45
C GLN A 44 -4.95 -10.92 8.71
N GLY A 45 -3.85 -10.17 8.64
CA GLY A 45 -2.96 -9.91 9.78
C GLY A 45 -3.28 -8.59 10.48
N ASP A 46 -2.26 -8.03 11.12
CA ASP A 46 -2.37 -6.75 11.80
C ASP A 46 -2.27 -5.57 10.80
N GLN A 47 -3.03 -4.51 11.07
CA GLN A 47 -2.90 -3.23 10.38
C GLN A 47 -2.31 -2.18 11.33
N PHE A 48 -1.10 -1.73 11.04
CA PHE A 48 -0.44 -0.67 11.80
C PHE A 48 -0.56 0.67 11.06
N GLN A 49 -1.05 1.69 11.75
CA GLN A 49 -1.17 3.05 11.22
C GLN A 49 -0.70 4.07 12.24
N GLN A 50 0.23 4.94 11.83
CA GLN A 50 0.67 6.09 12.59
C GLN A 50 0.45 7.36 11.77
N VAL A 51 -0.26 8.33 12.36
CA VAL A 51 -0.47 9.65 11.78
C VAL A 51 0.16 10.66 12.72
N ASN A 52 1.23 11.32 12.27
CA ASN A 52 1.98 12.27 13.10
C ASN A 52 1.30 13.64 13.25
N GLN A 53 0.28 13.90 12.43
CA GLN A 53 -0.49 15.12 12.42
C GLN A 53 -1.98 14.77 12.60
N ASN A 54 -2.88 15.41 11.86
CA ASN A 54 -4.31 15.21 12.01
C ASN A 54 -4.84 14.07 11.11
N GLN A 55 -5.78 13.29 11.63
CA GLN A 55 -6.61 12.37 10.85
C GLN A 55 -8.03 12.94 10.76
N HIS A 56 -8.52 13.14 9.55
CA HIS A 56 -9.90 13.56 9.28
C HIS A 56 -10.67 12.41 8.64
N ILE A 57 -11.85 12.10 9.17
CA ILE A 57 -12.73 11.05 8.67
C ILE A 57 -14.14 11.62 8.60
N THR A 58 -14.76 11.51 7.43
CA THR A 58 -16.17 11.87 7.18
C THR A 58 -16.88 10.63 6.67
N ILE A 59 -18.04 10.32 7.27
CA ILE A 59 -18.91 9.22 6.86
C ILE A 59 -20.32 9.78 6.77
N ASP A 60 -20.85 9.86 5.56
CA ASP A 60 -22.14 10.53 5.31
C ASP A 60 -23.34 9.69 5.76
N GLN A 61 -23.17 8.37 5.76
CA GLN A 61 -24.21 7.42 6.15
C GLN A 61 -23.87 6.78 7.51
N ASN A 62 -23.36 5.55 7.52
CA ASN A 62 -23.23 4.75 8.74
C ASN A 62 -21.79 4.32 8.99
N LEU A 63 -21.34 4.44 10.25
CA LEU A 63 -20.13 3.80 10.76
C LEU A 63 -20.52 2.59 11.60
N GLN A 64 -20.02 1.41 11.26
CA GLN A 64 -20.15 0.20 12.06
C GLN A 64 -18.77 -0.26 12.50
N LEU A 65 -18.59 -0.46 13.81
CA LEU A 65 -17.34 -0.92 14.40
C LEU A 65 -17.61 -2.13 15.28
N SER A 66 -17.00 -3.27 14.94
CA SER A 66 -17.03 -4.50 15.74
C SER A 66 -15.61 -4.85 16.15
N VAL A 67 -15.40 -5.04 17.45
CA VAL A 67 -14.08 -5.33 18.02
C VAL A 67 -14.20 -6.58 18.88
N GLY A 68 -13.43 -7.62 18.55
CA GLY A 68 -13.59 -8.94 19.17
C GLY A 68 -13.09 -9.04 20.63
N GLN A 69 -12.18 -8.16 21.06
CA GLN A 69 -11.60 -8.22 22.40
C GLN A 69 -11.65 -6.89 23.16
N LYS A 70 -10.87 -5.89 22.74
CA LYS A 70 -10.71 -4.63 23.48
C LYS A 70 -10.62 -3.43 22.53
N SER A 71 -11.29 -2.35 22.89
CA SER A 71 -11.14 -1.04 22.24
C SER A 71 -10.63 -0.03 23.27
N HIS A 72 -9.51 0.62 22.96
CA HIS A 72 -8.88 1.61 23.82
C HIS A 72 -8.90 2.98 23.12
N LEU A 73 -9.41 4.00 23.82
CA LEU A 73 -9.43 5.37 23.33
C LEU A 73 -8.81 6.29 24.38
N TYR A 74 -7.72 6.94 23.99
CA TYR A 74 -7.07 7.98 24.79
C TYR A 74 -6.97 9.24 23.96
N ALA A 75 -7.29 10.38 24.57
CA ALA A 75 -7.05 11.70 24.02
C ALA A 75 -6.37 12.55 25.08
N GLY A 76 -5.29 13.25 24.72
CA GLY A 76 -4.52 14.05 25.67
C GLY A 76 -5.34 15.17 26.33
N GLN A 77 -6.35 15.69 25.62
CA GLN A 77 -7.15 16.82 26.10
C GLN A 77 -8.62 16.45 26.30
N GLN A 78 -9.33 16.04 25.23
CA GLN A 78 -10.79 15.91 25.25
C GLN A 78 -11.27 14.82 24.30
N ILE A 79 -12.36 14.16 24.69
CA ILE A 79 -13.16 13.28 23.83
C ILE A 79 -14.57 13.88 23.77
N HIS A 80 -15.05 14.16 22.57
CA HIS A 80 -16.41 14.66 22.34
C HIS A 80 -17.27 13.56 21.71
N GLN A 81 -18.32 13.13 22.41
CA GLN A 81 -19.31 12.18 21.88
C GLN A 81 -20.68 12.88 21.85
N LYS A 82 -21.15 13.22 20.65
CA LYS A 82 -22.43 13.88 20.43
C LYS A 82 -23.26 13.07 19.47
N ALA A 83 -24.47 12.69 19.89
CA ALA A 83 -25.50 12.16 19.02
C ALA A 83 -26.65 13.17 18.88
N GLY A 84 -27.33 13.16 17.73
CA GLY A 84 -28.51 14.01 17.53
C GLY A 84 -29.65 13.66 18.51
N GLN A 85 -29.91 12.36 18.67
CA GLN A 85 -31.05 11.87 19.47
C GLN A 85 -30.62 11.12 20.74
N LYS A 86 -29.77 10.09 20.63
CA LYS A 86 -29.50 9.15 21.72
C LYS A 86 -28.13 8.50 21.63
N ILE A 87 -27.56 8.18 22.78
CA ILE A 87 -26.37 7.33 22.94
C ILE A 87 -26.79 6.17 23.84
N TYR A 88 -26.53 4.94 23.40
CA TYR A 88 -26.67 3.75 24.23
C TYR A 88 -25.29 3.22 24.59
N ILE A 89 -25.06 3.01 25.88
CA ILE A 89 -23.83 2.40 26.41
C ILE A 89 -24.28 1.21 27.24
N THR A 90 -23.86 0.02 26.86
CA THR A 90 -24.17 -1.22 27.54
C THR A 90 -22.88 -1.96 27.80
N ALA A 91 -22.71 -2.41 29.04
CA ALA A 91 -21.63 -3.30 29.44
C ALA A 91 -22.24 -4.52 30.12
N GLY A 92 -21.58 -5.68 29.98
CA GLY A 92 -22.08 -6.92 30.58
C GLY A 92 -21.94 -6.95 32.10
N THR A 93 -20.95 -6.24 32.65
CA THR A 93 -20.61 -6.32 34.08
C THR A 93 -20.54 -4.95 34.73
N GLU A 94 -19.80 -4.01 34.14
CA GLU A 94 -19.52 -2.74 34.81
C GLU A 94 -19.43 -1.57 33.83
N ILE A 95 -19.97 -0.41 34.22
CA ILE A 95 -19.67 0.89 33.61
C ILE A 95 -19.10 1.78 34.70
N VAL A 96 -17.94 2.39 34.46
CA VAL A 96 -17.31 3.34 35.38
C VAL A 96 -17.05 4.67 34.66
N LEU A 97 -17.56 5.76 35.22
CA LEU A 97 -17.29 7.13 34.81
C LEU A 97 -16.59 7.84 35.96
N LYS A 98 -15.35 8.28 35.77
CA LYS A 98 -14.54 8.88 36.85
C LYS A 98 -13.92 10.19 36.39
N ALA A 99 -13.92 11.19 37.27
CA ALA A 99 -13.23 12.47 37.08
C ALA A 99 -12.71 12.99 38.43
N GLY A 100 -11.40 13.15 38.57
CA GLY A 100 -10.78 13.49 39.86
C GLY A 100 -11.21 12.52 40.97
N SER A 101 -11.72 13.07 42.08
CA SER A 101 -12.27 12.29 43.19
C SER A 101 -13.71 11.79 42.97
N GLY A 102 -14.41 12.28 41.94
CA GLY A 102 -15.79 11.88 41.62
C GLY A 102 -15.86 10.60 40.79
N MET A 103 -16.86 9.76 41.05
CA MET A 103 -17.12 8.54 40.28
C MET A 103 -18.62 8.22 40.25
N VAL A 104 -19.09 7.76 39.08
CA VAL A 104 -20.35 7.03 38.91
C VAL A 104 -19.99 5.63 38.41
N LYS A 105 -20.43 4.60 39.13
CA LYS A 105 -20.25 3.20 38.75
C LYS A 105 -21.61 2.50 38.69
N LEU A 106 -21.81 1.69 37.65
CA LEU A 106 -22.94 0.79 37.48
C LEU A 106 -22.39 -0.64 37.43
N ASP A 107 -22.91 -1.51 38.28
CA ASP A 107 -22.55 -2.94 38.34
C ASP A 107 -23.76 -3.76 38.85
N PRO A 108 -23.68 -5.10 39.02
CA PRO A 108 -24.82 -5.90 39.48
C PRO A 108 -25.35 -5.54 40.89
N SER A 109 -24.58 -4.81 41.69
CA SER A 109 -25.02 -4.31 43.01
C SER A 109 -25.85 -3.02 42.93
N GLY A 110 -25.87 -2.37 41.77
CA GLY A 110 -26.66 -1.16 41.49
C GLY A 110 -25.81 0.01 41.01
N VAL A 111 -26.19 1.23 41.44
CA VAL A 111 -25.50 2.47 41.07
C VAL A 111 -24.76 3.02 42.29
N THR A 112 -23.45 3.17 42.17
CA THR A 112 -22.59 3.81 43.18
C THR A 112 -22.19 5.21 42.69
N ILE A 113 -22.43 6.24 43.51
CA ILE A 113 -22.00 7.62 43.24
C ILE A 113 -21.14 8.10 44.41
N THR A 114 -19.92 8.54 44.12
CA THR A 114 -18.97 9.04 45.13
C THR A 114 -18.32 10.35 44.69
N GLY A 115 -17.96 11.20 45.66
CA GLY A 115 -17.28 12.48 45.43
C GLY A 115 -17.35 13.39 46.66
N ALA A 116 -16.51 14.43 46.72
CA ALA A 116 -16.48 15.36 47.85
C ALA A 116 -17.82 16.09 48.08
N SER A 117 -18.52 16.41 46.99
CA SER A 117 -19.89 16.92 47.01
C SER A 117 -20.68 16.26 45.87
N ILE A 118 -21.84 15.70 46.18
CA ILE A 118 -22.76 15.15 45.18
C ILE A 118 -23.90 16.15 45.01
N LYS A 119 -23.98 16.79 43.84
CA LYS A 119 -25.06 17.72 43.51
C LYS A 119 -26.16 16.97 42.77
N LEU A 120 -27.33 16.83 43.38
CA LEU A 120 -28.52 16.25 42.77
C LEU A 120 -29.52 17.36 42.51
N ASN A 121 -30.01 17.47 41.27
CA ASN A 121 -30.93 18.53 40.84
C ASN A 121 -30.41 19.96 41.11
N SER A 122 -29.09 20.15 41.20
CA SER A 122 -28.45 21.44 41.52
C SER A 122 -27.13 21.59 40.75
N GLY A 123 -26.82 22.81 40.30
CA GLY A 123 -25.66 23.10 39.46
C GLY A 123 -25.92 22.81 37.98
N GLY A 124 -26.43 23.80 37.25
CA GLY A 124 -26.70 23.71 35.81
C GLY A 124 -25.74 24.61 35.02
N GLY A 125 -25.14 24.05 33.97
CA GLY A 125 -24.26 24.77 33.04
C GLY A 125 -23.09 23.94 32.50
N GLY A 126 -23.24 22.62 32.34
CA GLY A 126 -22.20 21.80 31.71
C GLY A 126 -21.97 22.23 30.26
N GLY A 127 -20.71 22.25 29.82
CA GLY A 127 -20.37 22.48 28.41
C GLY A 127 -20.95 21.37 27.51
N SER A 128 -21.38 21.72 26.31
CA SER A 128 -21.86 20.75 25.33
C SER A 128 -20.70 20.12 24.56
N ALA A 129 -20.82 18.83 24.22
CA ALA A 129 -19.91 18.21 23.26
C ALA A 129 -19.96 18.96 21.90
N ALA A 130 -18.78 19.25 21.34
CA ALA A 130 -18.65 19.89 20.04
C ALA A 130 -19.01 18.91 18.90
N LYS A 131 -19.51 19.45 17.78
CA LYS A 131 -19.68 18.66 16.55
C LYS A 131 -18.32 18.48 15.88
N ALA A 132 -18.06 17.30 15.32
CA ALA A 132 -16.89 17.07 14.49
C ALA A 132 -16.91 17.96 13.23
N SER A 133 -15.73 18.45 12.82
CA SER A 133 -15.52 19.30 11.64
C SER A 133 -14.29 18.84 10.84
N PRO A 134 -14.37 17.66 10.18
CA PRO A 134 -13.26 17.15 9.38
C PRO A 134 -13.01 18.00 8.13
N THR A 135 -11.74 18.13 7.74
CA THR A 135 -11.35 18.74 6.46
C THR A 135 -11.51 17.71 5.34
N PRO A 136 -12.19 18.03 4.21
CA PRO A 136 -12.33 17.11 3.08
C PRO A 136 -10.98 16.76 2.41
N PRO A 137 -10.85 15.56 1.80
CA PRO A 137 -9.67 15.20 1.04
C PRO A 137 -9.54 16.03 -0.25
N THR A 138 -8.31 16.20 -0.72
CA THR A 138 -8.03 16.78 -2.04
C THR A 138 -8.07 15.65 -3.10
N PRO A 139 -8.79 15.80 -4.22
CA PRO A 139 -8.83 14.80 -5.29
C PRO A 139 -7.46 14.58 -5.96
N PRO A 140 -7.19 13.38 -6.53
CA PRO A 140 -6.02 13.11 -7.35
C PRO A 140 -6.08 13.80 -8.72
N VAL A 141 -4.94 13.86 -9.41
CA VAL A 141 -4.83 14.31 -10.81
C VAL A 141 -4.94 13.10 -11.75
N GLU A 142 -5.61 13.28 -12.89
CA GLU A 142 -5.75 12.24 -13.91
C GLU A 142 -4.43 11.95 -14.64
N ALA A 143 -4.19 10.68 -14.95
CA ALA A 143 -3.01 10.26 -15.72
C ALA A 143 -3.08 10.72 -17.18
N GLN A 144 -1.93 10.97 -17.81
CA GLN A 144 -1.86 11.43 -19.20
C GLN A 144 -2.57 10.49 -20.19
N SER A 145 -3.12 11.08 -21.26
CA SER A 145 -3.83 10.37 -22.33
C SER A 145 -2.91 10.13 -23.52
N ASP A 146 -1.89 9.29 -23.35
CA ASP A 146 -0.97 8.94 -24.43
C ASP A 146 -1.47 7.78 -25.29
N VAL A 147 -1.04 7.79 -26.56
CA VAL A 147 -1.22 6.67 -27.49
C VAL A 147 -0.34 5.52 -27.01
N ALA A 148 -0.89 4.31 -26.93
CA ALA A 148 -0.10 3.13 -26.58
C ALA A 148 1.13 3.02 -27.50
N GLY A 149 2.31 2.79 -26.91
CA GLY A 149 3.53 2.53 -27.69
C GLY A 149 3.32 1.35 -28.65
N PHE A 150 3.96 1.40 -29.83
CA PHE A 150 3.95 0.30 -30.77
C PHE A 150 4.48 -0.97 -30.07
N VAL A 151 3.78 -2.09 -30.26
CA VAL A 151 4.31 -3.40 -29.87
C VAL A 151 5.58 -3.59 -30.70
N SER A 152 6.74 -3.77 -30.06
CA SER A 152 7.94 -4.18 -30.79
C SER A 152 7.60 -5.45 -31.57
N GLU A 153 8.00 -5.49 -32.85
CA GLU A 153 7.79 -6.63 -33.73
C GLU A 153 8.19 -7.92 -33.00
N ALA A 154 7.36 -8.96 -33.08
CA ALA A 154 7.62 -10.22 -32.39
C ALA A 154 9.04 -10.69 -32.72
N LYS A 155 9.84 -11.03 -31.70
CA LYS A 155 11.16 -11.63 -31.91
C LYS A 155 10.97 -12.80 -32.87
N GLN A 156 11.56 -12.72 -34.06
CA GLN A 156 11.51 -13.80 -35.03
C GLN A 156 11.98 -15.09 -34.35
N PRO A 157 11.38 -16.25 -34.67
CA PRO A 157 11.84 -17.52 -34.10
C PRO A 157 13.34 -17.62 -34.30
N GLU A 158 14.07 -17.67 -33.19
CA GLU A 158 15.51 -17.84 -33.20
C GLU A 158 15.79 -19.15 -33.92
N PRO A 159 16.69 -19.19 -34.93
CA PRO A 159 16.95 -20.41 -35.68
C PRO A 159 17.28 -21.53 -34.71
N GLU A 160 16.66 -22.69 -34.94
CA GLU A 160 16.82 -23.87 -34.10
C GLU A 160 18.32 -24.16 -33.97
N TRP A 161 18.81 -24.21 -32.72
CA TRP A 161 20.23 -24.43 -32.47
C TRP A 161 20.64 -25.78 -33.04
N SER A 162 21.40 -25.76 -34.14
CA SER A 162 22.02 -26.96 -34.71
C SER A 162 23.41 -27.10 -34.08
N PRO A 163 23.69 -28.20 -33.36
CA PRO A 163 25.05 -28.43 -32.89
C PRO A 163 25.97 -28.54 -34.11
N LEU A 164 27.10 -27.83 -34.06
CA LEU A 164 28.19 -28.08 -35.00
C LEU A 164 28.55 -29.57 -34.92
N PRO A 165 28.88 -30.21 -36.06
CA PRO A 165 29.28 -31.60 -36.07
C PRO A 165 30.43 -31.81 -35.08
N ALA A 166 30.36 -32.89 -34.29
CA ALA A 166 31.40 -33.21 -33.33
C ALA A 166 32.71 -33.49 -34.08
N PHE A 167 33.65 -32.55 -34.01
CA PHE A 167 35.01 -32.73 -34.53
C PHE A 167 35.70 -33.86 -33.77
N LYS A 168 36.16 -34.89 -34.49
CA LYS A 168 36.94 -35.97 -33.90
C LYS A 168 38.41 -35.55 -33.87
N TYR A 169 39.00 -35.52 -32.68
CA TYR A 169 40.44 -35.24 -32.47
C TYR A 169 41.38 -36.11 -33.33
N GLN A 170 40.92 -37.28 -33.77
CA GLN A 170 41.69 -38.20 -34.61
C GLN A 170 41.92 -37.67 -36.03
N ASP A 171 41.11 -36.73 -36.51
CA ASP A 171 41.23 -36.18 -37.86
C ASP A 171 42.29 -35.07 -37.93
N MET A 172 42.50 -34.31 -36.84
CA MET A 172 43.58 -33.31 -36.71
C MET A 172 44.99 -33.94 -36.69
N ALA A 173 45.10 -35.18 -36.20
CA ALA A 173 46.37 -35.88 -36.09
C ALA A 173 46.88 -36.42 -37.44
N LYS A 174 46.04 -36.46 -38.48
CA LYS A 174 46.42 -36.98 -39.81
C LYS A 174 46.76 -35.90 -40.83
N SER A 175 46.20 -34.69 -40.71
CA SER A 175 46.45 -33.59 -41.67
C SER A 175 47.50 -32.58 -41.21
N GLY A 176 47.83 -32.51 -39.91
CA GLY A 176 48.85 -31.60 -39.38
C GLY A 176 48.46 -30.11 -39.38
N GLU A 177 47.23 -29.77 -39.75
CA GLU A 177 46.72 -28.41 -39.69
C GLU A 177 45.99 -28.16 -38.37
N THR A 178 46.34 -27.07 -37.69
CA THR A 178 45.61 -26.59 -36.51
C THR A 178 44.32 -25.91 -36.95
N VAL A 179 43.30 -25.96 -36.08
CA VAL A 179 41.95 -25.41 -36.27
C VAL A 179 41.99 -23.87 -36.35
N VAL A 180 42.54 -23.35 -37.44
CA VAL A 180 42.53 -21.93 -37.77
C VAL A 180 41.89 -21.73 -39.15
N HIS A 181 41.85 -22.79 -39.98
CA HIS A 181 41.39 -22.69 -41.35
C HIS A 181 39.85 -22.65 -41.51
N GLU A 182 39.10 -22.94 -40.44
CA GLU A 182 37.64 -23.05 -40.48
C GLU A 182 36.90 -21.80 -39.97
N CYS A 183 37.63 -20.70 -39.75
CA CYS A 183 37.04 -19.36 -39.52
C CYS A 183 37.01 -18.48 -40.78
N CYS A 184 37.48 -18.96 -41.93
CA CYS A 184 37.64 -18.15 -43.15
C CYS A 184 37.02 -18.78 -44.40
N SER A 185 35.85 -19.40 -44.29
CA SER A 185 35.11 -19.90 -45.46
C SER A 185 33.82 -19.13 -45.73
N GLU A 186 33.90 -17.81 -45.82
CA GLU A 186 33.03 -17.03 -46.72
C GLU A 186 33.88 -15.96 -47.39
N SER A 187 33.78 -15.89 -48.71
CA SER A 187 34.57 -15.06 -49.61
C SER A 187 34.64 -13.58 -49.18
N GLY A 188 35.79 -13.17 -48.65
CA GLY A 188 36.17 -11.78 -48.34
C GLY A 188 37.34 -11.73 -47.35
N ASP A 189 38.50 -11.24 -47.80
CA ASP A 189 39.80 -11.26 -47.09
C ASP A 189 39.88 -10.39 -45.80
N SER A 190 39.01 -10.59 -44.81
CA SER A 190 39.21 -9.96 -43.50
C SER A 190 38.73 -10.82 -42.34
N CYS A 191 39.69 -11.39 -41.60
CA CYS A 191 39.45 -12.04 -40.32
C CYS A 191 39.52 -11.00 -39.17
N PRO A 192 38.48 -10.81 -38.32
CA PRO A 192 38.41 -9.68 -37.38
C PRO A 192 39.31 -9.78 -36.12
N ILE A 193 40.09 -10.84 -35.96
CA ILE A 193 40.84 -11.12 -34.71
C ILE A 193 42.27 -10.56 -34.67
N HIS A 194 42.74 -9.91 -35.74
CA HIS A 194 44.00 -9.16 -35.70
C HIS A 194 43.74 -7.65 -35.67
N GLY A 195 43.49 -7.13 -34.47
CA GLY A 195 43.64 -5.70 -34.20
C GLY A 195 45.11 -5.30 -34.37
N ASN A 196 45.36 -4.47 -35.38
CA ASN A 196 46.65 -3.89 -35.72
C ASN A 196 47.22 -3.10 -34.52
N LYS A 197 48.32 -3.55 -33.92
CA LYS A 197 49.15 -2.71 -33.03
C LYS A 197 50.33 -2.20 -33.85
N GLY A 198 50.26 -0.91 -34.17
CA GLY A 198 51.31 -0.18 -34.87
C GLY A 198 52.64 -0.19 -34.14
N ALA A 199 53.71 -0.10 -34.94
CA ALA A 199 55.03 0.33 -34.55
C ALA A 199 55.15 1.85 -34.73
#